data_AF-A0A3R8VBM9-F1
#
_entry.id   AF-A0A3R8VBM9-F1
#
_cell.length_a   1.000
_cell.length_b   1.000
_cell.length_c   1.000
_cell.angle_alpha   90.00
_cell.angle_beta   90.00
_cell.angle_gamma   90.00
#
_symmetry.space_group_name_H-M   'P 1'
#
loop_
_entity.id
_entity.type
_entity.pdbx_description
1 polymer ?
#
loop_
_entity_poly.entity_id
_entity_poly.type
_entity_poly.pdbx_seq_one_letter_code
_entity_poly.pdbx_strand_id
1 'polypeptide(L)'
;MNLLKSVSLIFCMMVVAGCSSKSEKPSEAAAPATVKVDYAWLDEYEPQLKDALVGSGFEVERRDSVLVVTAPVDSSFNPDRPGMLLPVTLGPITRVAKLVEKDDKTAVVVLGHADSTGSADTNRTVSRERAGAVAAIFRLSGLKHNRLRIRGLGSDMPRAANDSKEGRALNRRVEMVLAPQATMLALIAKYERPAQSATQVAQAEVAK
;
A
#
# COMPACT_ATOMS: atom_id res chain seq x y z
N MET A 1 80.05 12.60 -6.54
CA MET A 1 79.90 11.16 -6.88
C MET A 1 80.31 10.34 -5.67
N ASN A 2 79.38 9.52 -5.18
CA ASN A 2 79.48 8.42 -4.22
C ASN A 2 80.27 8.64 -2.91
N LEU A 3 79.61 8.50 -1.76
CA LEU A 3 79.68 7.32 -0.87
C LEU A 3 78.97 7.60 0.47
N LEU A 4 78.17 6.65 0.96
CA LEU A 4 78.29 5.96 2.26
C LEU A 4 76.95 5.67 2.95
N LYS A 5 76.87 4.42 3.42
CA LYS A 5 75.80 3.76 4.17
C LYS A 5 75.65 4.33 5.58
N SER A 6 74.44 4.33 6.15
CA SER A 6 74.22 3.85 7.52
C SER A 6 72.76 3.59 7.85
N VAL A 7 72.58 2.43 8.47
CA VAL A 7 71.38 1.91 9.10
C VAL A 7 71.01 2.76 10.31
N SER A 8 69.74 3.13 10.46
CA SER A 8 69.16 3.34 11.79
C SER A 8 67.66 3.10 11.78
N LEU A 9 67.30 2.05 12.50
CA LEU A 9 65.98 1.61 12.88
C LEU A 9 65.45 2.58 13.95
N ILE A 10 64.41 3.37 13.66
CA ILE A 10 63.65 4.07 14.72
C ILE A 10 62.15 3.89 14.48
N PHE A 11 61.57 3.22 15.46
CA PHE A 11 60.18 2.93 15.76
C PHE A 11 59.40 4.23 16.06
N CYS A 12 58.27 4.48 15.38
CA CYS A 12 57.21 5.31 15.97
C CYS A 12 55.84 5.09 15.29
N MET A 13 55.05 4.25 15.94
CA MET A 13 53.63 4.42 16.27
C MET A 13 52.69 5.08 15.23
N MET A 14 51.77 4.28 14.71
CA MET A 14 50.64 4.67 13.86
C MET A 14 49.84 5.85 14.42
N VAL A 15 49.66 6.87 13.59
CA VAL A 15 48.64 7.91 13.76
C VAL A 15 47.32 7.36 13.23
N VAL A 16 46.37 7.07 14.11
CA VAL A 16 44.99 6.80 13.72
C VAL A 16 44.33 8.14 13.40
N ALA A 17 44.05 8.37 12.12
CA ALA A 17 43.24 9.49 11.66
C ALA A 17 41.80 9.28 12.15
N GLY A 18 41.37 10.10 13.11
CA GLY A 18 39.98 10.19 13.54
C GLY A 18 39.12 10.82 12.45
N CYS A 19 38.17 10.06 11.90
CA CYS A 19 37.13 10.57 11.03
C CYS A 19 36.19 11.51 11.80
N SER A 20 36.15 12.76 11.37
CA SER A 20 35.20 13.79 11.81
C SER A 20 33.77 13.44 11.38
N SER A 21 32.95 12.93 12.29
CA SER A 21 31.50 12.76 12.08
C SER A 21 30.79 14.10 12.27
N LYS A 22 30.39 14.72 11.15
CA LYS A 22 29.40 15.81 11.15
C LYS A 22 28.10 15.27 11.74
N SER A 23 27.71 15.78 12.90
CA SER A 23 26.40 15.51 13.48
C SER A 23 25.35 16.30 12.72
N GLU A 24 24.51 15.63 11.93
CA GLU A 24 23.28 16.20 11.41
C GLU A 24 22.31 16.44 12.57
N LYS A 25 21.76 17.66 12.64
CA LYS A 25 20.70 18.02 13.59
C LYS A 25 19.52 17.06 13.44
N PRO A 26 18.89 16.62 14.54
CA PRO A 26 17.64 15.86 14.48
C PRO A 26 16.59 16.68 13.73
N SER A 27 16.09 16.12 12.62
CA SER A 27 14.92 16.61 11.92
C SER A 27 13.74 16.59 12.89
N GLU A 28 13.21 17.77 13.18
CA GLU A 28 12.02 17.99 14.00
C GLU A 28 10.88 17.11 13.49
N ALA A 29 10.40 16.21 14.36
CA ALA A 29 9.34 15.29 14.04
C ALA A 29 8.07 16.08 13.68
N ALA A 30 7.73 16.09 12.38
CA ALA A 30 6.47 16.67 11.92
C ALA A 30 5.31 16.02 12.69
N ALA A 31 4.57 16.86 13.42
CA ALA A 31 3.39 16.46 14.19
C ALA A 31 2.48 15.53 13.38
N PRO A 32 1.76 14.58 14.01
CA PRO A 32 0.88 13.68 13.29
C PRO A 32 -0.17 14.49 12.54
N ALA A 33 -0.10 14.48 11.22
CA ALA A 33 -1.12 15.06 10.35
C ALA A 33 -2.49 14.48 10.75
N THR A 34 -3.35 15.32 11.32
CA THR A 34 -4.72 14.93 11.65
C THR A 34 -5.46 14.61 10.37
N VAL A 35 -6.00 13.40 10.23
CA VAL A 35 -6.84 13.03 9.08
C VAL A 35 -8.14 13.83 9.20
N LYS A 36 -8.31 14.84 8.34
CA LYS A 36 -9.57 15.59 8.24
C LYS A 36 -10.50 14.83 7.29
N VAL A 37 -11.71 14.50 7.76
CA VAL A 37 -12.75 13.90 6.92
C VAL A 37 -13.33 14.99 6.02
N ASP A 38 -13.22 14.83 4.71
CA ASP A 38 -13.84 15.71 3.74
C ASP A 38 -15.23 15.16 3.39
N TYR A 39 -16.22 15.50 4.22
CA TYR A 39 -17.59 15.04 4.03
C TYR A 39 -18.20 15.53 2.71
N ALA A 40 -17.83 16.73 2.25
CA ALA A 40 -18.32 17.26 0.98
C ALA A 40 -17.82 16.41 -0.19
N TRP A 41 -16.54 16.04 -0.19
CA TRP A 41 -16.01 15.11 -1.19
C TRP A 41 -16.75 13.75 -1.14
N LEU A 42 -17.00 13.19 0.05
CA LEU A 42 -17.73 11.93 0.18
C LEU A 42 -19.14 11.99 -0.42
N ASP A 43 -19.87 13.08 -0.12
CA ASP A 43 -21.24 13.30 -0.59
C ASP A 43 -21.33 13.51 -2.10
N GLU A 44 -20.33 14.19 -2.69
CA GLU A 44 -20.26 14.41 -4.12
C GLU A 44 -19.80 13.16 -4.90
N TYR A 45 -18.85 12.40 -4.35
CA TYR A 45 -18.14 11.37 -5.09
C TYR A 45 -18.83 9.99 -5.01
N GLU A 46 -19.51 9.67 -3.90
CA GLU A 46 -20.20 8.39 -3.73
C GLU A 46 -21.29 8.12 -4.79
N PRO A 47 -22.19 9.07 -5.12
CA PRO A 47 -23.22 8.84 -6.15
C PRO A 47 -22.58 8.52 -7.51
N GLN A 48 -21.51 9.25 -7.87
CA GLN A 48 -20.79 9.04 -9.13
C GLN A 48 -20.14 7.65 -9.20
N LEU A 49 -19.61 7.15 -8.07
CA LEU A 49 -19.10 5.78 -7.98
C LEU A 49 -20.21 4.75 -8.12
N LYS A 50 -21.34 4.93 -7.43
CA LYS A 50 -22.48 4.01 -7.52
C LYS A 50 -23.01 3.94 -8.96
N ASP A 51 -23.15 5.07 -9.62
CA ASP A 51 -23.56 5.14 -11.03
C ASP A 51 -22.55 4.44 -11.95
N ALA A 52 -21.25 4.65 -11.72
CA ALA A 52 -20.20 3.96 -12.45
C ALA A 52 -20.22 2.43 -12.25
N LEU A 53 -20.85 1.93 -11.19
CA LEU A 53 -20.82 0.52 -10.79
C LEU A 53 -22.16 -0.21 -10.97
N VAL A 54 -23.18 0.45 -11.52
CA VAL A 54 -24.46 -0.19 -11.82
C VAL A 54 -24.26 -1.47 -12.64
N GLY A 55 -24.92 -2.55 -12.19
CA GLY A 55 -24.89 -3.87 -12.83
C GLY A 55 -23.59 -4.67 -12.66
N SER A 56 -22.61 -4.17 -11.89
CA SER A 56 -21.31 -4.86 -11.72
C SER A 56 -21.28 -5.92 -10.62
N GLY A 57 -22.20 -5.85 -9.65
CA GLY A 57 -22.13 -6.63 -8.41
C GLY A 57 -21.05 -6.16 -7.44
N PHE A 58 -20.42 -5.01 -7.67
CA PHE A 58 -19.50 -4.39 -6.73
C PHE A 58 -20.25 -3.59 -5.68
N GLU A 59 -19.71 -3.57 -4.47
CA GLU A 59 -20.27 -2.81 -3.36
C GLU A 59 -19.52 -1.49 -3.22
N VAL A 60 -20.22 -0.42 -2.84
CA VAL A 60 -19.63 0.86 -2.44
C VAL A 60 -20.01 1.13 -1.00
N GLU A 61 -19.02 1.37 -0.14
CA GLU A 61 -19.26 1.77 1.25
C GLU A 61 -18.41 3.00 1.63
N ARG A 62 -18.93 3.78 2.58
CA ARG A 62 -18.16 4.80 3.30
C ARG A 62 -17.46 4.16 4.49
N ARG A 63 -16.14 4.33 4.60
CA ARG A 63 -15.37 4.00 5.80
C ARG A 63 -14.67 5.25 6.29
N ASP A 64 -15.17 5.86 7.36
CA ASP A 64 -14.62 7.10 7.94
C ASP A 64 -14.42 8.22 6.89
N SER A 65 -13.19 8.41 6.42
CA SER A 65 -12.78 9.45 5.47
C SER A 65 -12.53 8.95 4.04
N VAL A 66 -12.93 7.72 3.71
CA VAL A 66 -12.68 7.11 2.40
C VAL A 66 -13.93 6.44 1.83
N LEU A 67 -13.97 6.31 0.51
CA LEU A 67 -14.92 5.45 -0.20
C LEU A 67 -14.22 4.16 -0.58
N VAL A 68 -14.85 3.02 -0.32
CA VAL A 68 -14.33 1.71 -0.67
C VAL A 68 -15.25 1.04 -1.67
N VAL A 69 -14.69 0.71 -2.83
CA VAL A 69 -15.33 -0.17 -3.81
C VAL A 69 -14.81 -1.58 -3.62
N THR A 70 -15.70 -2.53 -3.36
CA THR A 70 -15.35 -3.94 -3.15
C THR A 70 -15.75 -4.77 -4.38
N ALA A 71 -14.75 -5.42 -4.97
CA ALA A 71 -14.91 -6.40 -6.05
C ALA A 71 -14.74 -7.83 -5.47
N PRO A 72 -15.82 -8.64 -5.40
CA PRO A 72 -15.72 -10.03 -4.95
C PRO A 72 -14.86 -10.85 -5.92
N VAL A 73 -13.94 -11.67 -5.42
CA VAL A 73 -13.02 -12.42 -6.28
C VAL A 73 -13.76 -13.42 -7.16
N ASP A 74 -14.71 -14.16 -6.60
CA ASP A 74 -15.37 -15.29 -7.26
C ASP A 74 -16.16 -14.88 -8.51
N SER A 75 -16.62 -13.62 -8.58
CA SER A 75 -17.30 -13.05 -9.75
C SER A 75 -16.40 -12.16 -10.61
N SER A 76 -15.19 -11.82 -10.14
CA SER A 76 -14.31 -10.85 -10.79
C SER A 76 -13.12 -11.48 -11.51
N PHE A 77 -12.65 -12.65 -11.06
CA PHE A 77 -11.42 -13.29 -11.52
C PHE A 77 -11.67 -14.69 -12.05
N ASN A 78 -10.77 -15.15 -12.92
CA ASN A 78 -10.75 -16.52 -13.39
C ASN A 78 -10.32 -17.46 -12.23
N PRO A 79 -11.09 -18.52 -11.93
CA PRO A 79 -10.79 -19.42 -10.81
C PRO A 79 -9.48 -20.21 -11.00
N ASP A 80 -9.11 -20.51 -12.24
CA ASP A 80 -7.89 -21.25 -12.58
C ASP A 80 -6.67 -20.33 -12.76
N ARG A 81 -6.89 -19.01 -12.87
CA ARG A 81 -5.87 -17.98 -13.09
C ARG A 81 -6.10 -16.80 -12.15
N PRO A 82 -5.61 -16.88 -10.89
CA PRO A 82 -6.01 -15.95 -9.83
C PRO A 82 -5.68 -14.47 -10.11
N GLY A 83 -4.69 -14.16 -10.96
CA GLY A 83 -4.34 -12.80 -11.40
C GLY A 83 -5.06 -12.32 -12.67
N MET A 84 -5.98 -13.09 -13.24
CA MET A 84 -6.68 -12.78 -14.48
C MET A 84 -8.12 -12.33 -14.21
N LEU A 85 -8.43 -11.07 -14.55
CA LEU A 85 -9.80 -10.55 -14.48
C LEU A 85 -10.69 -11.19 -15.56
N LEU A 86 -11.95 -11.42 -15.22
CA LEU A 86 -12.97 -11.79 -16.20
C LEU A 86 -13.32 -10.58 -17.08
N PRO A 87 -13.70 -10.76 -18.36
CA PRO A 87 -14.05 -9.66 -19.26
C PRO A 87 -15.17 -8.76 -18.73
N VAL A 88 -16.19 -9.34 -18.08
CA VAL A 88 -17.33 -8.61 -17.48
C VAL A 88 -16.89 -7.59 -16.43
N THR A 89 -15.77 -7.85 -15.75
CA THR A 89 -15.21 -7.04 -14.67
C THR A 89 -14.49 -5.78 -15.19
N LEU A 90 -14.03 -5.79 -16.44
CA LEU A 90 -13.18 -4.73 -16.99
C LEU A 90 -13.92 -3.40 -17.13
N GLY A 91 -15.18 -3.44 -17.58
CA GLY A 91 -16.01 -2.25 -17.81
C GLY A 91 -16.23 -1.42 -16.54
N PRO A 92 -16.76 -2.01 -15.45
CA PRO A 92 -16.95 -1.32 -14.17
C PRO A 92 -15.66 -0.69 -13.63
N ILE A 93 -14.55 -1.44 -13.59
CA ILE A 93 -13.26 -0.90 -13.10
C ILE A 93 -12.78 0.26 -13.98
N THR A 94 -12.94 0.15 -15.31
CA THR A 94 -12.55 1.22 -16.24
C THR A 94 -13.36 2.50 -15.99
N ARG A 95 -14.66 2.39 -15.67
CA ARG A 95 -15.48 3.57 -15.35
C ARG A 95 -15.03 4.25 -14.05
N VAL A 96 -14.72 3.46 -13.01
CA VAL A 96 -14.12 3.99 -11.78
C VAL A 96 -12.76 4.65 -12.05
N ALA A 97 -11.91 4.01 -12.85
CA ALA A 97 -10.60 4.54 -13.21
C ALA A 97 -10.70 5.88 -13.97
N LYS A 98 -11.63 5.99 -14.91
CA LYS A 98 -11.90 7.25 -15.65
C LYS A 98 -12.49 8.34 -14.75
N LEU A 99 -13.33 7.97 -13.79
CA LEU A 99 -13.86 8.92 -12.81
C LEU A 99 -12.72 9.52 -11.98
N VAL A 100 -11.83 8.68 -11.47
CA VAL A 100 -10.64 9.10 -10.70
C VAL A 100 -9.66 9.90 -11.54
N GLU A 101 -9.45 9.53 -12.80
CA GLU A 101 -8.50 10.24 -13.65
C GLU A 101 -8.94 11.69 -13.93
N LYS A 102 -10.24 11.92 -14.09
CA LYS A 102 -10.83 13.27 -14.28
C LYS A 102 -10.71 14.18 -13.07
N ASP A 103 -10.68 13.64 -11.86
CA ASP A 103 -10.44 14.39 -10.63
C ASP A 103 -8.96 14.34 -10.30
N ASP A 104 -8.22 15.44 -10.51
CA ASP A 104 -6.77 15.46 -10.35
C ASP A 104 -6.29 15.31 -8.89
N LYS A 105 -7.20 15.43 -7.92
CA LYS A 105 -6.92 15.38 -6.47
C LYS A 105 -7.17 14.01 -5.85
N THR A 106 -7.90 13.10 -6.48
CA THR A 106 -8.24 11.80 -5.84
C THR A 106 -7.12 10.77 -5.98
N ALA A 107 -6.82 10.02 -4.94
CA ALA A 107 -5.88 8.89 -4.98
C ALA A 107 -6.59 7.57 -4.74
N VAL A 108 -5.96 6.48 -5.18
CA VAL A 108 -6.47 5.12 -5.05
C VAL A 108 -5.42 4.22 -4.41
N VAL A 109 -5.85 3.44 -3.43
CA VAL A 109 -5.10 2.28 -2.92
C VAL A 109 -5.88 1.03 -3.28
N VAL A 110 -5.25 0.11 -4.01
CA VAL A 110 -5.84 -1.19 -4.34
C VAL A 110 -5.31 -2.24 -3.37
N LEU A 111 -6.22 -2.85 -2.62
CA LEU A 111 -5.94 -3.85 -1.61
C LEU A 111 -6.50 -5.20 -2.05
N GLY A 112 -5.65 -6.21 -2.16
CA GLY A 112 -6.09 -7.58 -2.38
C GLY A 112 -6.22 -8.34 -1.07
N HIS A 113 -7.27 -9.13 -0.93
CA HIS A 113 -7.50 -10.01 0.22
C HIS A 113 -7.68 -11.46 -0.23
N ALA A 114 -7.34 -12.38 0.66
CA ALA A 114 -7.58 -13.81 0.54
C ALA A 114 -8.35 -14.29 1.77
N ASP A 115 -8.94 -15.49 1.67
CA ASP A 115 -9.37 -16.23 2.85
C ASP A 115 -8.19 -16.95 3.50
N SER A 116 -8.41 -17.62 4.64
CA SER A 116 -7.34 -18.28 5.40
C SER A 116 -6.97 -19.68 4.89
N THR A 117 -7.45 -20.11 3.72
CA THR A 117 -7.09 -21.40 3.12
C THR A 117 -5.71 -21.32 2.49
N GLY A 118 -4.89 -22.37 2.63
CA GLY A 118 -3.54 -22.42 2.07
C GLY A 118 -2.50 -21.71 2.94
N SER A 119 -1.30 -21.51 2.38
CA SER A 119 -0.20 -20.87 3.11
C SER A 119 -0.32 -19.34 3.11
N ALA A 120 0.22 -18.69 4.14
CA ALA A 120 0.27 -17.24 4.23
C ALA A 120 0.99 -16.62 3.01
N ASP A 121 2.10 -17.21 2.56
CA ASP A 121 2.88 -16.72 1.42
C ASP A 121 2.11 -16.83 0.09
N THR A 122 1.39 -17.94 -0.12
CA THR A 122 0.51 -18.11 -1.29
C THR A 122 -0.60 -17.06 -1.27
N ASN A 123 -1.23 -16.85 -0.12
CA ASN A 123 -2.29 -15.84 0.05
C ASN A 123 -1.78 -14.42 -0.18
N ARG A 124 -0.57 -14.09 0.30
CA ARG A 124 0.09 -12.81 0.05
C ARG A 124 0.41 -12.60 -1.42
N THR A 125 0.87 -13.65 -2.12
CA THR A 125 1.17 -13.59 -3.55
C THR A 125 -0.08 -13.38 -4.39
N VAL A 126 -1.07 -14.26 -4.23
CA VAL A 126 -2.33 -14.22 -4.99
C VAL A 126 -3.10 -12.93 -4.77
N SER A 127 -3.19 -12.47 -3.52
CA SER A 127 -3.85 -11.18 -3.22
C SER A 127 -3.13 -10.00 -3.88
N ARG A 128 -1.80 -9.99 -3.91
CA ARG A 128 -1.01 -8.95 -4.59
C ARG A 128 -1.20 -8.98 -6.10
N GLU A 129 -1.22 -10.15 -6.73
CA GLU A 129 -1.47 -10.30 -8.17
C GLU A 129 -2.84 -9.74 -8.56
N ARG A 130 -3.88 -10.08 -7.80
CA ARG A 130 -5.24 -9.56 -8.00
C ARG A 130 -5.32 -8.05 -7.90
N ALA A 131 -4.70 -7.48 -6.86
CA ALA A 131 -4.62 -6.04 -6.70
C ALA A 131 -3.85 -5.38 -7.86
N GLY A 132 -2.77 -6.03 -8.33
CA GLY A 132 -2.01 -5.60 -9.50
C GLY A 132 -2.82 -5.57 -10.79
N ALA A 133 -3.65 -6.59 -11.04
CA ALA A 133 -4.51 -6.67 -12.21
C ALA A 133 -5.54 -5.52 -12.25
N VAL A 134 -6.17 -5.21 -11.12
CA VAL A 134 -7.08 -4.06 -11.00
C VAL A 134 -6.33 -2.75 -11.19
N ALA A 135 -5.18 -2.59 -10.53
CA ALA A 135 -4.37 -1.38 -10.64
C ALA A 135 -3.81 -1.13 -12.05
N ALA A 136 -3.61 -2.17 -12.85
CA ALA A 136 -3.21 -2.03 -14.24
C ALA A 136 -4.25 -1.25 -15.07
N ILE A 137 -5.55 -1.42 -14.78
CA ILE A 137 -6.63 -0.68 -15.45
C ILE A 137 -6.56 0.81 -15.12
N PHE A 138 -6.29 1.16 -13.85
CA PHE A 138 -6.07 2.56 -13.46
C PHE A 138 -4.88 3.19 -14.18
N ARG A 139 -3.75 2.47 -14.27
CA ARG A 139 -2.57 2.94 -15.01
C ARG A 139 -2.85 3.13 -16.48
N LEU A 140 -3.50 2.17 -17.12
CA LEU A 140 -3.88 2.23 -18.54
C LEU A 140 -4.89 3.35 -18.82
N SER A 141 -5.68 3.74 -17.81
CA SER A 141 -6.59 4.88 -17.89
C SER A 141 -5.91 6.23 -17.68
N GLY A 142 -4.59 6.27 -17.39
CA GLY A 142 -3.82 7.51 -17.24
C GLY A 142 -3.50 7.92 -15.79
N LEU A 143 -3.89 7.13 -14.79
CA LEU A 143 -3.65 7.49 -13.39
C LEU A 143 -2.15 7.48 -13.07
N LYS A 144 -1.65 8.62 -12.57
CA LYS A 144 -0.24 8.83 -12.22
C LYS A 144 0.19 7.92 -11.06
N HIS A 145 1.45 7.47 -11.10
CA HIS A 145 2.00 6.54 -10.11
C HIS A 145 1.92 7.06 -8.67
N ASN A 146 2.12 8.36 -8.44
CA ASN A 146 2.03 8.97 -7.11
C ASN A 146 0.61 9.00 -6.52
N ARG A 147 -0.42 8.70 -7.33
CA ARG A 147 -1.84 8.65 -6.95
C ARG A 147 -2.38 7.21 -6.88
N LEU A 148 -1.55 6.20 -7.13
CA LEU A 148 -1.95 4.80 -7.14
C LEU A 148 -0.98 3.95 -6.31
N ARG A 149 -1.50 3.26 -5.30
CA ARG A 149 -0.75 2.26 -4.52
C ARG A 149 -1.42 0.89 -4.57
N ILE A 150 -0.62 -0.15 -4.35
CA ILE A 150 -1.06 -1.54 -4.45
C ILE A 150 -0.50 -2.30 -3.24
N ARG A 151 -1.33 -3.10 -2.56
CA ARG A 151 -0.91 -4.01 -1.50
C ARG A 151 -1.68 -5.33 -1.55
N GLY A 152 -0.98 -6.44 -1.39
CA GLY A 152 -1.59 -7.76 -1.14
C GLY A 152 -1.62 -8.03 0.37
N LEU A 153 -2.81 -8.08 0.95
CA LEU A 153 -3.02 -8.27 2.40
C LEU A 153 -3.08 -9.74 2.82
N GLY A 154 -3.18 -10.68 1.88
CA GLY A 154 -3.38 -12.09 2.23
C GLY A 154 -4.65 -12.25 3.08
N SER A 155 -4.59 -13.11 4.10
CA SER A 155 -5.70 -13.38 5.03
C SER A 155 -5.74 -12.48 6.26
N ASP A 156 -4.87 -11.47 6.35
CA ASP A 156 -4.60 -10.73 7.59
C ASP A 156 -5.73 -9.79 8.03
N MET A 157 -6.62 -9.42 7.11
CA MET A 157 -7.73 -8.49 7.36
C MET A 157 -9.08 -9.12 6.92
N PRO A 158 -9.56 -10.15 7.63
CA PRO A 158 -10.82 -10.82 7.29
C PRO A 158 -12.02 -9.90 7.56
N ARG A 159 -13.01 -9.93 6.65
CA ARG A 159 -14.31 -9.26 6.79
C ARG A 159 -15.34 -10.16 7.50
N ALA A 160 -15.14 -11.48 7.43
CA ALA A 160 -15.98 -12.49 8.05
C ALA A 160 -15.13 -13.65 8.60
N ALA A 161 -15.72 -14.51 9.43
CA ALA A 161 -15.08 -15.74 9.88
C ALA A 161 -14.75 -16.67 8.69
N ASN A 162 -13.67 -17.45 8.78
CA ASN A 162 -13.24 -18.36 7.72
C ASN A 162 -13.79 -19.80 7.86
N ASP A 163 -14.66 -20.03 8.85
CA ASP A 163 -15.26 -21.33 9.16
C ASP A 163 -16.27 -21.80 8.09
N SER A 164 -16.96 -20.86 7.43
CA SER A 164 -17.97 -21.12 6.42
C SER A 164 -17.49 -20.82 4.99
N LYS A 165 -18.11 -21.45 3.98
CA LYS A 165 -17.80 -21.15 2.56
C LYS A 165 -18.16 -19.71 2.21
N GLU A 166 -19.27 -19.24 2.75
CA GLU A 166 -19.83 -17.92 2.60
C GLU A 166 -18.91 -16.87 3.23
N GLY A 167 -18.44 -17.09 4.46
CA GLY A 167 -17.49 -16.22 5.13
C GLY A 167 -16.14 -16.13 4.39
N ARG A 168 -15.64 -17.25 3.86
CA ARG A 168 -14.44 -17.24 3.00
C ARG A 168 -14.66 -16.47 1.71
N ALA A 169 -15.83 -16.59 1.07
CA ALA A 169 -16.16 -15.82 -0.14
C ALA A 169 -16.15 -14.30 0.12
N LEU A 170 -16.67 -13.85 1.26
CA LEU A 170 -16.59 -12.44 1.68
C LEU A 170 -15.15 -11.98 1.93
N ASN A 171 -14.26 -12.88 2.37
CA ASN A 171 -12.85 -12.56 2.58
C ASN A 171 -12.05 -12.46 1.27
N ARG A 172 -12.39 -13.26 0.25
CA ARG A 172 -11.78 -13.18 -1.08
C ARG A 172 -12.33 -11.98 -1.85
N ARG A 173 -11.67 -10.83 -1.71
CA ARG A 173 -12.07 -9.57 -2.37
C ARG A 173 -10.87 -8.73 -2.78
N VAL A 174 -11.10 -7.82 -3.72
CA VAL A 174 -10.22 -6.67 -3.98
C VAL A 174 -10.97 -5.41 -3.60
N GLU A 175 -10.34 -4.55 -2.82
CA GLU A 175 -10.86 -3.26 -2.43
C GLU A 175 -10.11 -2.16 -3.17
N MET A 176 -10.84 -1.24 -3.79
CA MET A 176 -10.32 0.03 -4.28
C MET A 176 -10.72 1.08 -3.24
N VAL A 177 -9.74 1.64 -2.54
CA VAL A 177 -9.94 2.68 -1.53
C VAL A 177 -9.65 4.03 -2.17
N LEU A 178 -10.64 4.90 -2.22
CA LEU A 178 -10.61 6.22 -2.85
C LEU A 178 -10.72 7.31 -1.80
N ALA A 179 -9.89 8.33 -1.92
CA ALA A 179 -9.96 9.55 -1.11
C ALA A 179 -9.18 10.68 -1.80
N PRO A 180 -9.36 11.95 -1.40
CA PRO A 180 -8.44 13.01 -1.76
C PRO A 180 -7.00 12.61 -1.39
N GLN A 181 -6.03 12.92 -2.25
CA GLN A 181 -4.64 12.46 -2.11
C GLN A 181 -4.02 12.90 -0.77
N ALA A 182 -4.33 14.12 -0.32
CA ALA A 182 -3.89 14.61 0.99
C ALA A 182 -4.42 13.73 2.14
N THR A 183 -5.71 13.40 2.11
CA THR A 183 -6.35 12.49 3.08
C THR A 183 -5.72 11.10 3.03
N MET A 184 -5.50 10.57 1.83
CA MET A 184 -4.87 9.26 1.62
C MET A 184 -3.45 9.22 2.20
N LEU A 185 -2.64 10.24 1.95
CA LEU A 185 -1.28 10.34 2.49
C LEU A 185 -1.28 10.44 4.01
N ALA A 186 -2.19 11.20 4.61
CA ALA A 186 -2.32 11.31 6.06
C ALA A 186 -2.72 9.96 6.70
N LEU A 187 -3.65 9.22 6.10
CA LEU A 187 -4.06 7.88 6.55
C LEU A 187 -2.89 6.91 6.50
N ILE A 188 -2.19 6.85 5.37
CA ILE A 188 -1.02 5.98 5.20
C ILE A 188 0.04 6.30 6.27
N ALA A 189 0.38 7.58 6.46
CA ALA A 189 1.35 7.99 7.46
C ALA A 189 0.90 7.62 8.89
N LYS A 190 -0.40 7.70 9.20
CA LYS A 190 -0.97 7.29 10.50
C LYS A 190 -0.76 5.79 10.76
N TYR A 191 -0.93 4.93 9.76
CA TYR A 191 -0.88 3.47 9.94
C TYR A 191 0.48 2.83 9.60
N GLU A 192 1.38 3.52 8.89
CA GLU A 192 2.77 3.07 8.69
C GLU A 192 3.66 3.40 9.91
N ARG A 193 3.36 4.45 10.69
CA ARG A 193 4.10 4.79 11.91
C ARG A 193 4.06 3.72 13.04
N PRO A 194 2.91 3.08 13.36
CA PRO A 194 2.85 2.01 14.37
C PRO A 194 3.82 0.85 14.09
N ALA A 195 4.00 0.48 12.82
CA ALA A 195 4.93 -0.57 12.42
C ALA A 195 6.41 -0.15 12.61
N GLN A 196 6.71 1.14 12.47
CA GLN A 196 8.05 1.69 12.74
C GLN A 196 8.34 1.76 14.24
N SER A 197 7.35 2.11 15.07
CA SER A 197 7.47 2.13 16.52
C SER A 197 7.72 0.72 17.09
N ALA A 198 6.99 -0.30 16.63
CA ALA A 198 7.21 -1.68 17.08
C ALA A 198 8.60 -2.21 16.71
N THR A 199 9.11 -1.84 15.52
CA THR A 199 10.45 -2.23 15.06
C THR A 199 11.56 -1.50 15.83
N GLN A 200 11.37 -0.22 16.16
CA GLN A 200 12.33 0.57 16.95
C GLN A 200 12.40 0.12 18.41
N VAL A 201 11.27 -0.26 19.01
CA VAL A 201 11.24 -0.80 20.38
C VAL A 201 11.95 -2.17 20.42
N ALA A 202 11.68 -3.06 19.46
CA ALA A 202 12.35 -4.35 19.37
C ALA A 202 13.87 -4.23 19.13
N GLN A 203 14.32 -3.25 18.34
CA GLN A 203 15.76 -3.01 18.12
C GLN A 203 16.47 -2.36 19.32
N ALA A 204 15.76 -1.52 20.09
CA ALA A 204 16.30 -0.92 21.32
C ALA A 204 16.40 -1.93 22.47
N GLU A 205 15.55 -2.96 22.49
CA GLU A 205 15.52 -3.99 23.52
C GLU A 205 16.58 -5.09 23.30
N VAL A 206 17.02 -5.31 22.05
CA VAL A 206 18.10 -6.24 21.71
C VAL A 206 19.50 -5.62 21.88
N ALA A 207 19.59 -4.28 21.94
CA ALA A 207 20.85 -3.54 22.10
C ALA A 207 21.22 -3.26 23.57
N LYS A 208 20.53 -3.85 24.53
CA LYS A 208 20.73 -3.68 25.97
C LYS A 208 21.05 -5.01 26.64
#